data_AF-K5VAW9-F1
#
_entry.id   AF-K5VAW9-F1
#
_cell.length_a   1.000
_cell.length_b   1.000
_cell.length_c   1.000
_cell.angle_alpha   90.00
_cell.angle_beta   90.00
_cell.angle_gamma   90.00
#
_symmetry.space_group_name_H-M   'P 1'
#
loop_
_entity.id
_entity.type
_entity.pdbx_description
1 polymer ?
#
loop_
_entity_poly.entity_id
_entity_poly.type
_entity_poly.pdbx_seq_one_letter_code
_entity_poly.pdbx_strand_id
1 'polypeptide(L)'
;MTSVGATQLTSSSGGETAASFSSGGFSNYFGTPSYQTAAVSSYLSSISSTNSGLFNASGRAFPDVAAIGVNVEIVVNGQAETVDGTSCASPIFASTIALIHQ
;
A
#
# COMPACT_ATOMS: atom_id res chain seq x y z
N MET A 1 -0.65 5.46 12.48
CA MET A 1 -0.95 4.15 11.88
C MET A 1 -0.01 3.92 10.72
N THR A 2 0.46 2.68 10.53
CA THR A 2 1.15 2.26 9.31
C THR A 2 0.11 1.65 8.37
N SER A 3 -0.18 2.35 7.28
CA SER A 3 -1.14 1.95 6.25
C SER A 3 -0.45 1.06 5.21
N VAL A 4 -1.11 -0.03 4.84
CA VAL A 4 -0.54 -1.08 3.96
C VAL A 4 -1.35 -1.15 2.67
N GLY A 5 -0.70 -0.84 1.55
CA GLY A 5 -1.22 -1.06 0.20
C GLY A 5 -1.02 -2.51 -0.26
N ALA A 6 -1.57 -2.83 -1.43
CA ALA A 6 -1.45 -4.15 -2.05
C ALA A 6 -0.61 -4.10 -3.34
N THR A 7 0.20 -5.14 -3.52
CA THR A 7 0.92 -5.47 -4.75
C THR A 7 0.48 -6.82 -5.29
N GLN A 8 0.88 -7.12 -6.52
CA GLN A 8 0.72 -8.42 -7.15
C GLN A 8 2.02 -8.86 -7.84
N LEU A 9 2.26 -10.17 -7.89
CA LEU A 9 3.41 -10.73 -8.59
C LEU A 9 3.28 -10.53 -10.10
N THR A 10 4.37 -10.13 -10.75
CA THR A 10 4.42 -9.98 -12.21
C THR A 10 4.82 -11.26 -12.93
N SER A 11 5.51 -12.17 -12.23
CA SER A 11 5.95 -13.46 -12.77
C SER A 11 6.24 -14.45 -11.65
N SER A 12 6.36 -15.74 -12.00
CA SER A 12 6.80 -16.78 -11.05
C SER A 12 8.27 -16.63 -10.63
N SER A 13 9.09 -15.93 -11.41
CA SER A 13 10.47 -15.58 -11.07
C SER A 13 10.61 -14.37 -10.14
N GLY A 14 9.48 -13.78 -9.72
CA GLY A 14 9.44 -12.60 -8.84
C GLY A 14 9.05 -11.32 -9.57
N GLY A 15 9.26 -10.20 -8.87
CA GLY A 15 8.81 -8.87 -9.28
C GLY A 15 7.39 -8.57 -8.81
N GLU A 16 7.15 -7.32 -8.44
CA GLU A 16 5.89 -6.84 -7.91
C GLU A 16 5.45 -5.57 -8.65
N THR A 17 4.15 -5.47 -8.92
CA THR A 17 3.51 -4.24 -9.40
C THR A 17 2.31 -3.91 -8.51
N ALA A 18 1.79 -2.69 -8.62
CA ALA A 18 0.60 -2.29 -7.88
C ALA A 18 -0.59 -3.19 -8.26
N ALA A 19 -1.29 -3.70 -7.25
CA ALA A 19 -2.59 -4.35 -7.48
C ALA A 19 -3.60 -3.29 -7.94
N SER A 20 -4.49 -3.63 -8.88
CA SER A 20 -5.41 -2.66 -9.49
C SER A 20 -6.37 -1.99 -8.50
N PHE A 21 -6.73 -2.68 -7.41
CA PHE A 21 -7.57 -2.15 -6.33
C PHE A 21 -6.78 -1.46 -5.21
N SER A 22 -5.45 -1.48 -5.28
CA SER A 22 -4.61 -0.84 -4.26
C SER A 22 -4.90 0.65 -4.25
N SER A 23 -5.13 1.19 -3.05
CA SER A 23 -5.45 2.61 -2.89
C SER A 23 -4.25 3.38 -2.37
N GLY A 24 -4.21 4.65 -2.72
CA GLY A 24 -3.28 5.64 -2.21
C GLY A 24 -3.83 7.04 -2.48
N GLY A 25 -3.24 8.04 -1.86
CA GLY A 25 -3.67 9.42 -2.03
C GLY A 25 -3.29 10.31 -0.88
N PHE A 26 -3.92 11.48 -0.80
CA PHE A 26 -3.61 12.52 0.17
C PHE A 26 -4.84 12.90 0.98
N SER A 27 -4.68 13.00 2.30
CA SER A 27 -5.78 13.35 3.20
C SER A 27 -6.27 14.80 3.00
N ASN A 28 -7.59 15.01 3.06
CA ASN A 28 -8.19 16.34 3.16
C ASN A 28 -8.31 16.86 4.61
N TYR A 29 -7.97 16.04 5.60
CA TYR A 29 -8.18 16.35 7.02
C TYR A 29 -6.87 16.50 7.79
N PHE A 30 -5.89 15.64 7.50
CA PHE A 30 -4.62 15.61 8.21
C PHE A 30 -3.51 16.14 7.30
N GLY A 31 -2.77 17.15 7.77
CA GLY A 31 -1.60 17.68 7.05
C GLY A 31 -0.46 16.66 6.96
N THR A 32 0.47 16.88 6.04
CA THR A 32 1.69 16.06 5.88
C THR A 32 2.51 16.05 7.17
N PRO A 33 2.66 14.90 7.86
CA PRO A 33 3.50 14.82 9.05
C PRO A 33 4.98 14.92 8.69
N SER A 34 5.79 15.45 9.62
CA SER A 34 7.21 15.75 9.39
C SER A 34 8.03 14.54 8.91
N TYR A 35 7.68 13.34 9.36
CA TYR A 35 8.40 12.11 9.00
C TYR A 35 8.27 11.74 7.52
N GLN A 36 7.25 12.23 6.79
CA GLN A 36 7.05 11.91 5.37
C GLN A 36 7.25 13.12 4.44
N THR A 37 7.57 14.30 4.97
CA THR A 37 7.71 15.53 4.16
C THR A 37 8.69 15.37 3.01
N ALA A 38 9.86 14.75 3.25
CA ALA A 38 10.87 14.54 2.23
C ALA A 38 10.37 13.61 1.10
N ALA A 39 9.76 12.48 1.47
CA ALA A 39 9.21 11.52 0.50
C ALA A 39 8.06 12.13 -0.32
N VAL A 40 7.15 12.86 0.33
CA VAL A 40 6.04 13.54 -0.33
C VAL A 40 6.54 14.60 -1.30
N SER A 41 7.49 15.46 -0.88
CA SER A 41 8.04 16.49 -1.76
C SER A 41 8.73 15.90 -3.00
N SER A 42 9.44 14.79 -2.82
CA SER A 42 10.08 14.08 -3.94
C SER A 42 9.05 13.50 -4.90
N TYR A 43 7.99 12.86 -4.38
CA TYR A 43 6.91 12.32 -5.21
C TYR A 43 6.14 13.40 -5.97
N LEU A 44 5.76 14.49 -5.32
CA LEU A 44 5.05 15.60 -5.98
C LEU A 44 5.89 16.23 -7.10
N SER A 45 7.21 16.28 -6.91
CA SER A 45 8.14 16.75 -7.94
C SER A 45 8.25 15.77 -9.12
N SER A 46 8.13 14.46 -8.89
CA SER A 46 8.24 13.45 -9.95
C SER A 46 6.99 13.35 -10.82
N ILE A 47 5.80 13.56 -10.25
CA ILE A 47 4.54 13.54 -11.01
C ILE A 47 4.22 14.87 -11.69
N SER A 48 4.92 15.96 -11.32
CA SER A 48 4.73 17.30 -11.86
C SER A 48 3.26 17.75 -11.80
N SER A 49 2.64 18.09 -12.93
CA SER A 49 1.25 18.54 -13.03
C SER A 49 0.22 17.41 -13.14
N THR A 50 0.64 16.15 -13.11
CA THR A 50 -0.26 15.00 -13.20
C THR A 50 -1.28 15.06 -12.08
N ASN A 51 -2.56 15.00 -12.42
CA ASN A 51 -3.69 15.05 -11.47
C ASN A 51 -3.73 16.33 -10.60
N SER A 52 -3.10 17.42 -11.06
CA SER A 52 -3.15 18.72 -10.35
C SER A 52 -4.59 19.14 -10.09
N GLY A 53 -4.88 19.55 -8.85
CA GLY A 53 -6.22 19.93 -8.39
C GLY A 53 -7.15 18.76 -8.04
N LEU A 54 -6.76 17.51 -8.31
CA LEU A 54 -7.56 16.32 -7.96
C LEU A 54 -7.23 15.75 -6.57
N PHE A 55 -6.21 16.27 -5.88
CA PHE A 55 -5.82 15.84 -4.55
C PHE A 55 -5.25 17.00 -3.71
N ASN A 56 -5.29 16.88 -2.39
CA ASN A 56 -4.69 17.84 -1.47
C ASN A 56 -3.19 17.59 -1.29
N ALA A 57 -2.34 18.28 -2.04
CA ALA A 57 -0.89 18.12 -1.98
C ALA A 57 -0.25 18.41 -0.59
N SER A 58 -0.97 19.11 0.29
CA SER A 58 -0.53 19.39 1.67
C SER A 58 -1.00 18.35 2.70
N GLY A 59 -1.71 17.30 2.25
CA GLY A 59 -2.27 16.26 3.09
C GLY A 59 -1.34 15.08 3.38
N ARG A 60 -1.64 14.30 4.42
CA ARG A 60 -0.99 13.02 4.69
C ARG A 60 -1.18 12.08 3.49
N ALA A 61 -0.10 11.85 2.73
CA ALA A 61 0.01 10.87 1.66
C ALA A 61 0.07 9.43 2.20
N PHE A 62 -0.62 8.47 1.59
CA PHE A 62 -0.62 7.03 1.96
C PHE A 62 -0.67 6.14 0.68
N PRO A 63 -0.35 4.84 0.72
CA PRO A 63 0.05 4.04 1.89
C PRO A 63 1.51 4.29 2.33
N ASP A 64 1.92 3.75 3.47
CA ASP A 64 3.31 3.84 3.96
C ASP A 64 4.19 2.71 3.42
N VAL A 65 3.59 1.53 3.25
CA VAL A 65 4.22 0.30 2.77
C VAL A 65 3.23 -0.48 1.92
N ALA A 66 3.70 -1.52 1.22
CA ALA A 66 2.84 -2.44 0.49
C ALA A 66 3.33 -3.87 0.64
N ALA A 67 2.42 -4.84 0.45
CA ALA A 67 2.72 -6.26 0.42
C ALA A 67 1.77 -6.97 -0.56
N ILE A 68 2.08 -8.22 -0.91
CA ILE A 68 1.24 -9.03 -1.79
C ILE A 68 -0.18 -9.10 -1.26
N GLY A 69 -1.15 -8.80 -2.13
CA GLY A 69 -2.57 -8.86 -1.81
C GLY A 69 -3.43 -9.50 -2.89
N VAL A 70 -2.84 -10.15 -3.90
CA VAL A 70 -3.55 -10.78 -5.02
C VAL A 70 -3.26 -12.28 -5.04
N ASN A 71 -4.29 -13.08 -5.33
CA ASN A 71 -4.26 -14.54 -5.34
C ASN A 71 -3.75 -15.13 -4.01
N VAL A 72 -4.18 -14.55 -2.89
CA VAL A 72 -3.80 -15.05 -1.56
C VAL A 72 -4.72 -16.21 -1.19
N GLU A 73 -4.16 -17.40 -1.00
CA GLU A 73 -4.93 -18.58 -0.60
C GLU A 73 -5.38 -18.46 0.86
N ILE A 74 -6.66 -18.72 1.10
CA ILE A 74 -7.27 -18.83 2.41
C ILE A 74 -8.04 -20.15 2.50
N VAL A 75 -8.31 -20.59 3.73
CA VAL A 75 -9.25 -21.67 4.00
C VAL A 75 -10.43 -21.11 4.78
N VAL A 76 -11.61 -21.14 4.17
CA VAL A 76 -12.87 -20.72 4.80
C VAL A 76 -13.90 -21.84 4.69
N ASN A 77 -14.60 -22.13 5.78
CA ASN A 77 -15.56 -23.25 5.85
C ASN A 77 -14.98 -24.60 5.38
N GLY A 78 -13.68 -24.83 5.62
CA GLY A 78 -12.98 -26.05 5.23
C GLY A 78 -12.69 -26.18 3.73
N GLN A 79 -12.84 -25.12 2.94
CA GLN A 79 -12.52 -25.08 1.51
C GLN A 79 -11.39 -24.07 1.25
N ALA A 80 -10.44 -24.45 0.39
CA ALA A 80 -9.40 -23.54 -0.07
C ALA A 80 -9.94 -22.67 -1.22
N GLU A 81 -9.73 -21.37 -1.12
CA GLU A 81 -10.02 -20.41 -2.18
C GLU A 81 -8.97 -19.29 -2.19
N THR A 82 -8.87 -18.56 -3.30
CA THR A 82 -7.99 -17.38 -3.40
C THR A 82 -8.80 -16.11 -3.27
N VAL A 83 -8.29 -15.15 -2.51
CA VAL A 83 -8.89 -13.82 -2.33
C VAL A 83 -7.88 -12.71 -2.61
N ASP A 84 -8.45 -11.54 -2.91
CA ASP A 84 -7.72 -10.31 -3.21
C ASP A 84 -8.08 -9.22 -2.20
N GLY A 85 -7.09 -8.44 -1.76
CA GLY A 85 -7.34 -7.25 -0.96
C GLY A 85 -6.13 -6.71 -0.20
N THR A 86 -6.20 -5.42 0.15
CA THR A 86 -5.30 -4.84 1.16
C THR A 86 -5.50 -5.46 2.55
N SER A 87 -6.69 -6.05 2.79
CA SER A 87 -6.97 -6.90 3.95
C SER A 87 -6.09 -8.14 4.01
N CYS A 88 -5.59 -8.64 2.88
CA CYS A 88 -4.60 -9.72 2.83
C CYS A 88 -3.18 -9.18 3.04
N ALA A 89 -2.85 -8.06 2.38
CA ALA A 89 -1.53 -7.42 2.49
C ALA A 89 -1.20 -6.97 3.94
N SER A 90 -2.19 -6.45 4.67
CA SER A 90 -2.02 -5.92 6.02
C SER A 90 -1.47 -6.96 7.04
N PRO A 91 -2.08 -8.15 7.22
CA PRO A 91 -1.56 -9.18 8.12
C PRO A 91 -0.27 -9.83 7.61
N ILE A 92 -0.03 -9.88 6.30
CA ILE A 92 1.26 -10.35 5.74
C ILE A 92 2.39 -9.42 6.20
N PHE A 93 2.23 -8.10 6.04
CA PHE A 93 3.21 -7.14 6.54
C PHE A 93 3.33 -7.15 8.07
N ALA A 94 2.22 -7.29 8.80
CA ALA A 94 2.27 -7.39 10.26
C ALA A 94 3.09 -8.61 10.72
N SER A 95 2.99 -9.74 10.00
CA SER A 95 3.72 -10.98 10.32
C SER A 95 5.23 -10.84 10.14
N THR A 96 5.69 -10.13 9.09
CA THR A 96 7.12 -9.87 8.93
C THR A 96 7.67 -8.95 10.02
N ILE A 97 6.91 -7.93 10.44
CA ILE A 97 7.29 -7.10 11.61
C ILE A 97 7.32 -7.93 12.90
N ALA A 98 6.35 -8.82 13.10
CA ALA A 98 6.33 -9.70 14.27
C ALA A 98 7.58 -10.59 14.32
N LEU A 99 8.06 -11.09 13.16
CA LEU A 99 9.28 -11.90 13.07
C LEU A 99 10.55 -11.09 13.42
N ILE A 100 10.61 -9.82 13.05
CA ILE A 100 11.75 -8.93 13.36
C ILE A 100 11.89 -8.70 14.87
N HIS A 101 10.78 -8.73 15.61
CA HIS A 101 10.75 -8.45 17.05
C HIS A 101 10.78 -9.71 17.94
N GLN A 102 11.13 -10.87 17.40
CA GLN A 102 11.32 -12.10 18.19
C GLN A 102 12.68 -12.18 18.86
#